data_AF-A0A2K6GKB9-F1
#
_entry.id   AF-A0A2K6GKB9-F1
#
_cell.length_a   1.000
_cell.length_b   1.000
_cell.length_c   1.000
_cell.angle_alpha   90.00
_cell.angle_beta   90.00
_cell.angle_gamma   90.00
#
_symmetry.space_group_name_H-M   'P 1'
#
loop_
_entity.id
_entity.type
_entity.pdbx_description
1 polymer ?
#
loop_
_entity_poly.entity_id
_entity_poly.type
_entity_poly.pdbx_seq_one_letter_code
_entity_poly.pdbx_strand_id
1 'polypeptide(L)'
;VSKEDYFHLEPLLNTIGKSKYTSALKAASVLLSIRVVGIQDQTLQQRLLQRIQDNGEWKVANLTSGQLALITMALGACHSHDENFIHDHHLISQLENKFQAEIENMEAHHDSPLTSYYQLSLDVLALCLFNGSYSATKVAEIFSPENKNFYLHGQFSVGTGAMAVLALTCVKRNLTNAQSKAGEKDLERISNHTKSLVKKILSQKKENGLLGNAFSTGNAMQALFVSSDYYQESEWNCRQTLDTVLNEISRGTFSIPIAAAQILPAVMGKTYSDVNSCVSLSFTMVESEWGPYITSVQGLKANSNDRTYWELLSEGEPLSQGAGSYVVHEGENLQVRWSTY
;
A
#
# COMPACT_ATOMS: atom_id res chain seq x y z
N VAL A 1 -4.95 -3.59 -13.34
CA VAL A 1 -6.25 -3.64 -14.05
C VAL A 1 -6.13 -2.73 -15.28
N SER A 2 -6.63 -3.13 -16.46
CA SER A 2 -6.61 -2.24 -17.64
C SER A 2 -7.58 -1.07 -17.41
N LYS A 3 -7.41 0.07 -18.08
CA LYS A 3 -8.32 1.23 -17.90
C LYS A 3 -9.78 0.88 -18.18
N GLU A 4 -10.02 -0.07 -19.08
CA GLU A 4 -11.35 -0.56 -19.49
C GLU A 4 -12.02 -1.42 -18.40
N ASP A 5 -11.24 -2.01 -17.50
CA ASP A 5 -11.71 -2.93 -16.46
C ASP A 5 -11.93 -2.25 -15.09
N TYR A 6 -11.80 -0.91 -15.00
CA TYR A 6 -11.90 -0.17 -13.72
C TYR A 6 -13.27 -0.32 -13.03
N PHE A 7 -14.33 -0.52 -13.80
CA PHE A 7 -15.68 -0.74 -13.24
C PHE A 7 -15.75 -1.98 -12.33
N HIS A 8 -14.88 -2.97 -12.53
CA HIS A 8 -14.80 -4.13 -11.64
C HIS A 8 -14.32 -3.78 -10.22
N LEU A 9 -13.72 -2.60 -10.03
CA LEU A 9 -13.27 -2.11 -8.73
C LEU A 9 -14.36 -1.31 -7.99
N GLU A 10 -15.47 -0.98 -8.65
CA GLU A 10 -16.57 -0.22 -8.05
C GLU A 10 -17.09 -0.84 -6.74
N PRO A 11 -17.24 -2.17 -6.59
CA PRO A 11 -17.64 -2.77 -5.32
C PRO A 11 -16.66 -2.49 -4.17
N LEU A 12 -15.36 -2.43 -4.46
CA LEU A 12 -14.34 -2.07 -3.46
C LEU A 12 -14.46 -0.60 -3.07
N LEU A 13 -14.52 0.29 -4.07
CA LEU A 13 -14.61 1.73 -3.85
C LEU A 13 -15.89 2.09 -3.11
N ASN A 14 -17.02 1.46 -3.45
CA ASN A 14 -18.29 1.62 -2.77
C ASN A 14 -18.23 1.16 -1.30
N THR A 15 -17.59 0.02 -1.05
CA THR A 15 -17.40 -0.51 0.32
C THR A 15 -16.52 0.42 1.16
N ILE A 16 -15.50 1.02 0.54
CA ILE A 16 -14.61 2.00 1.16
C ILE A 16 -15.39 3.30 1.45
N GLY A 17 -16.01 3.90 0.43
CA GLY A 17 -16.68 5.20 0.53
C GLY A 17 -17.90 5.21 1.47
N LYS A 18 -18.64 4.10 1.60
CA LYS A 18 -19.82 4.03 2.47
C LYS A 18 -19.50 3.87 3.96
N SER A 19 -18.24 3.64 4.33
CA SER A 19 -17.90 3.34 5.72
C SER A 19 -17.78 4.60 6.58
N LYS A 20 -18.43 4.59 7.75
CA LYS A 20 -18.32 5.67 8.74
C LYS A 20 -17.04 5.62 9.59
N TYR A 21 -16.15 4.63 9.33
CA TYR A 21 -14.88 4.37 10.02
C TYR A 21 -14.85 4.83 11.48
N THR A 22 -15.41 4.00 12.37
CA THR A 22 -15.53 4.32 13.80
C THR A 22 -14.23 4.22 14.59
N SER A 23 -13.14 3.77 13.97
CA SER A 23 -11.84 3.54 14.60
C SER A 23 -10.75 4.22 13.79
N ALA A 24 -9.87 4.97 14.46
CA ALA A 24 -8.72 5.64 13.83
C ALA A 24 -7.84 4.65 13.06
N LEU A 25 -7.67 3.42 13.57
CA LEU A 25 -6.91 2.37 12.88
C LEU A 25 -7.55 1.96 11.54
N LYS A 26 -8.87 1.77 11.54
CA LYS A 26 -9.60 1.41 10.31
C LYS A 26 -9.51 2.53 9.29
N ALA A 27 -9.62 3.77 9.74
CA ALA A 27 -9.45 4.95 8.91
C ALA A 27 -8.03 5.05 8.33
N ALA A 28 -6.99 4.84 9.15
CA ALA A 28 -5.59 4.87 8.70
C ALA A 28 -5.27 3.80 7.65
N SER A 29 -5.71 2.54 7.87
CA SER A 29 -5.47 1.46 6.90
C SER A 29 -6.13 1.74 5.55
N VAL A 30 -7.33 2.33 5.55
CA VAL A 30 -8.03 2.70 4.32
C VAL A 30 -7.35 3.89 3.67
N LEU A 31 -7.05 4.94 4.44
CA LEU A 31 -6.41 6.16 3.96
C LEU A 31 -5.08 5.84 3.26
N LEU A 32 -4.25 4.99 3.88
CA LEU A 32 -3.01 4.49 3.28
C LEU A 32 -3.27 3.85 1.91
N SER A 33 -4.24 2.95 1.85
CA SER A 33 -4.53 2.17 0.64
C SER A 33 -5.05 3.04 -0.51
N ILE A 34 -5.95 3.98 -0.24
CA ILE A 34 -6.50 4.89 -1.25
C ILE A 34 -5.45 5.92 -1.72
N ARG A 35 -4.60 6.42 -0.81
CA ARG A 35 -3.53 7.37 -1.16
C ARG A 35 -2.49 6.75 -2.07
N VAL A 36 -2.04 5.53 -1.76
CA VAL A 36 -1.04 4.79 -2.56
C VAL A 36 -1.53 4.57 -4.01
N VAL A 37 -2.84 4.45 -4.23
CA VAL A 37 -3.43 4.33 -5.58
C VAL A 37 -3.86 5.66 -6.21
N GLY A 38 -3.54 6.79 -5.56
CA GLY A 38 -3.80 8.14 -6.07
C GLY A 38 -5.21 8.68 -5.80
N ILE A 39 -6.01 8.02 -4.98
CA ILE A 39 -7.36 8.48 -4.60
C ILE A 39 -7.25 9.38 -3.37
N GLN A 40 -7.84 10.58 -3.45
CA GLN A 40 -7.92 11.52 -2.33
C GLN A 40 -9.31 11.47 -1.68
N ASP A 41 -9.35 11.42 -0.36
CA ASP A 41 -10.59 11.53 0.44
C ASP A 41 -10.34 12.48 1.61
N GLN A 42 -10.66 13.76 1.40
CA GLN A 42 -10.48 14.80 2.42
C GLN A 42 -11.33 14.56 3.66
N THR A 43 -12.51 13.94 3.51
CA THR A 43 -13.41 13.67 4.63
C THR A 43 -12.82 12.59 5.53
N LEU A 44 -12.29 11.50 4.94
CA LEU A 44 -11.60 10.46 5.68
C LEU A 44 -10.33 10.97 6.34
N GLN A 45 -9.56 11.83 5.66
CA GLN A 45 -8.38 12.48 6.21
C GLN A 45 -8.73 13.34 7.43
N GLN A 46 -9.70 14.25 7.31
CA GLN A 46 -10.14 15.09 8.43
C GLN A 46 -10.67 14.26 9.59
N ARG A 47 -11.45 13.21 9.32
CA ARG A 47 -11.92 12.28 10.37
C ARG A 47 -10.78 11.53 11.03
N LEU A 48 -9.77 11.11 10.27
CA LEU A 48 -8.58 10.50 10.84
C LEU A 48 -7.94 11.52 11.78
N LEU A 49 -7.47 12.66 11.26
CA LEU A 49 -6.82 13.73 12.04
C LEU A 49 -7.62 14.14 13.27
N GLN A 50 -8.92 14.36 13.12
CA GLN A 50 -9.81 14.69 14.23
C GLN A 50 -9.88 13.55 15.25
N ARG A 51 -10.03 12.28 14.85
CA ARG A 51 -10.04 11.17 15.81
C ARG A 51 -8.72 10.96 16.50
N ILE A 52 -7.64 11.32 15.81
CA ILE A 52 -6.36 11.30 16.45
C ILE A 52 -6.28 12.50 17.45
N GLN A 53 -6.63 13.73 17.06
CA GLN A 53 -6.56 14.93 17.91
C GLN A 53 -7.62 15.04 19.04
N ASP A 54 -8.87 14.66 18.80
CA ASP A 54 -10.00 14.73 19.73
C ASP A 54 -10.06 13.46 20.60
N ASN A 55 -10.07 13.69 21.92
CA ASN A 55 -10.39 12.75 22.99
C ASN A 55 -9.26 11.80 23.41
N GLY A 56 -9.22 11.49 24.72
CA GLY A 56 -8.25 10.61 25.37
C GLY A 56 -8.17 9.15 24.89
N GLU A 57 -8.68 8.83 23.69
CA GLU A 57 -8.46 7.59 22.94
C GLU A 57 -7.10 7.60 22.20
N TRP A 58 -6.62 8.75 21.69
CA TRP A 58 -5.24 8.83 21.17
C TRP A 58 -4.25 9.10 22.29
N LYS A 59 -3.84 8.01 22.93
CA LYS A 59 -2.52 7.97 23.56
C LYS A 59 -1.66 7.12 22.66
N VAL A 60 -0.63 7.69 22.04
CA VAL A 60 0.36 6.89 21.30
C VAL A 60 0.87 5.74 22.17
N ALA A 61 0.94 5.94 23.49
CA ALA A 61 1.20 4.88 24.47
C ALA A 61 0.31 3.63 24.31
N ASN A 62 -0.99 3.79 24.03
CA ASN A 62 -1.97 2.70 23.90
C ASN A 62 -1.94 2.00 22.53
N LEU A 63 -1.30 2.61 21.53
CA LEU A 63 -1.18 1.98 20.21
C LEU A 63 -0.13 0.89 20.25
N THR A 64 -0.42 -0.22 19.57
CA THR A 64 0.61 -1.19 19.20
C THR A 64 1.61 -0.55 18.22
N SER A 65 2.79 -1.15 18.12
CA SER A 65 3.84 -0.79 17.14
C SER A 65 3.28 -0.72 15.71
N GLY A 66 2.65 -1.79 15.23
CA GLY A 66 2.12 -1.88 13.88
C GLY A 66 0.95 -0.93 13.59
N GLN A 67 0.14 -0.60 14.61
CA GLN A 67 -0.89 0.43 14.47
C GLN A 67 -0.27 1.82 14.27
N LEU A 68 0.79 2.15 15.03
CA LEU A 68 1.51 3.41 14.85
C LEU A 68 2.21 3.44 13.49
N ALA A 69 2.83 2.34 13.06
CA ALA A 69 3.45 2.23 11.74
C ALA A 69 2.45 2.49 10.60
N LEU A 70 1.24 1.93 10.68
CA LEU A 70 0.17 2.17 9.70
C LEU A 70 -0.29 3.64 9.69
N ILE A 71 -0.44 4.27 10.85
CA ILE A 71 -0.82 5.69 10.94
C ILE A 71 0.28 6.55 10.32
N THR A 72 1.54 6.31 10.68
CA THR A 72 2.69 7.01 10.10
C THR A 72 2.72 6.89 8.58
N MET A 73 2.59 5.66 8.04
CA MET A 73 2.53 5.45 6.59
C MET A 73 1.32 6.14 5.94
N ALA A 74 0.14 6.11 6.57
CA ALA A 74 -1.05 6.75 6.02
C ALA A 74 -0.90 8.29 5.92
N LEU A 75 -0.35 8.92 6.95
CA LEU A 75 -0.14 10.37 7.00
C LEU A 75 0.99 10.81 6.06
N GLY A 76 2.07 10.03 5.98
CA GLY A 76 3.24 10.34 5.16
C GLY A 76 3.11 9.91 3.71
N ALA A 77 2.08 9.15 3.35
CA ALA A 77 1.84 8.75 1.98
C ALA A 77 1.72 9.98 1.06
N CYS A 78 2.47 9.92 -0.04
CA CYS A 78 2.45 10.87 -1.13
C CYS A 78 2.92 12.29 -0.78
N HIS A 79 3.74 12.46 0.26
CA HIS A 79 4.17 13.79 0.75
C HIS A 79 2.99 14.74 0.99
N SER A 80 1.93 14.19 1.58
CA SER A 80 0.74 14.97 1.92
C SER A 80 1.09 16.05 2.96
N HIS A 81 0.29 17.11 3.06
CA HIS A 81 0.47 18.12 4.11
C HIS A 81 0.36 17.53 5.54
N ASP A 82 -0.18 16.33 5.68
CA ASP A 82 -0.24 15.63 6.97
C ASP A 82 1.12 15.09 7.43
N GLU A 83 2.16 15.14 6.59
CA GLU A 83 3.51 14.75 6.97
C GLU A 83 4.04 15.63 8.12
N ASN A 84 3.61 16.90 8.19
CA ASN A 84 3.90 17.78 9.33
C ASN A 84 3.44 17.17 10.66
N PHE A 85 2.31 16.45 10.65
CA PHE A 85 1.78 15.78 11.83
C PHE A 85 2.78 14.76 12.40
N ILE A 86 3.45 14.01 11.51
CA ILE A 86 4.46 13.00 11.87
C ILE A 86 5.60 13.66 12.64
N HIS A 87 6.07 14.81 12.15
CA HIS A 87 7.15 15.58 12.76
C HIS A 87 6.73 16.22 14.08
N ASP A 88 5.61 16.94 14.10
CA ASP A 88 5.11 17.67 15.27
C ASP A 88 4.89 16.72 16.48
N HIS A 89 4.45 15.50 16.21
CA HIS A 89 4.16 14.49 17.23
C HIS A 89 5.27 13.45 17.38
N HIS A 90 6.43 13.63 16.73
CA HIS A 90 7.58 12.74 16.82
C HIS A 90 7.22 11.25 16.59
N LEU A 91 6.31 10.96 15.65
CA LEU A 91 5.74 9.62 15.48
C LEU A 91 6.81 8.58 15.10
N ILE A 92 7.85 9.00 14.36
CA ILE A 92 8.99 8.14 14.01
C ILE A 92 9.73 7.70 15.26
N SER A 93 10.13 8.64 16.13
CA SER A 93 10.83 8.29 17.38
C SER A 93 9.98 7.43 18.32
N GLN A 94 8.66 7.68 18.36
CA GLN A 94 7.75 6.82 19.12
C GLN A 94 7.65 5.41 18.53
N LEU A 95 7.72 5.28 17.20
CA LEU A 95 7.75 3.98 16.52
C LEU A 95 9.09 3.26 16.75
N GLU A 96 10.22 3.96 16.76
CA GLU A 96 11.53 3.40 17.11
C GLU A 96 11.50 2.76 18.51
N ASN A 97 10.96 3.48 19.49
CA ASN A 97 10.82 2.98 20.86
C ASN A 97 9.89 1.76 20.94
N LYS A 98 8.77 1.77 20.21
CA LYS A 98 7.84 0.64 20.19
C LYS A 98 8.42 -0.58 19.48
N PHE A 99 9.12 -0.38 18.37
CA PHE A 99 9.85 -1.44 17.68
C PHE A 99 10.91 -2.04 18.61
N GLN A 100 11.66 -1.21 19.33
CA GLN A 100 12.64 -1.70 20.30
C GLN A 100 11.98 -2.51 21.43
N ALA A 101 10.80 -2.10 21.92
CA ALA A 101 10.06 -2.87 22.91
C ALA A 101 9.57 -4.24 22.39
N GLU A 102 9.24 -4.36 21.10
CA GLU A 102 8.95 -5.65 20.47
C GLU A 102 10.18 -6.57 20.52
N ILE A 103 11.36 -6.03 20.19
CA ILE A 103 12.63 -6.76 20.21
C ILE A 103 12.99 -7.22 21.63
N GLU A 104 12.88 -6.34 22.62
CA GLU A 104 13.15 -6.66 24.03
C GLU A 104 12.22 -7.77 24.52
N ASN A 105 10.94 -7.73 24.13
CA ASN A 105 10.00 -8.78 24.50
C ASN A 105 10.36 -10.12 23.86
N MET A 106 10.83 -10.13 22.62
CA MET A 106 11.31 -11.35 21.95
C MET A 106 12.51 -11.95 22.68
N GLU A 107 13.47 -11.12 23.09
CA GLU A 107 14.65 -11.56 23.85
C GLU A 107 14.26 -12.13 25.21
N ALA A 108 13.26 -11.55 25.88
CA ALA A 108 12.77 -12.01 27.17
C ALA A 108 11.81 -13.23 27.08
N HIS A 109 11.09 -13.42 25.97
CA HIS A 109 9.97 -14.36 25.87
C HIS A 109 10.08 -15.32 24.68
N HIS A 110 11.21 -16.02 24.58
CA HIS A 110 11.42 -17.10 23.60
C HIS A 110 11.09 -16.66 22.16
N ASP A 111 11.64 -15.55 21.69
CA ASP A 111 11.40 -14.96 20.37
C ASP A 111 9.95 -14.51 20.11
N SER A 112 9.13 -14.29 21.13
CA SER A 112 7.74 -13.85 20.94
C SER A 112 7.63 -12.32 21.01
N PRO A 113 7.17 -11.61 19.96
CA PRO A 113 6.93 -10.17 20.03
C PRO A 113 5.76 -9.83 20.96
N LEU A 114 5.63 -8.56 21.36
CA LEU A 114 4.43 -8.05 22.04
C LEU A 114 3.20 -8.18 21.13
N THR A 115 3.41 -8.12 19.81
CA THR A 115 2.35 -8.21 18.81
C THR A 115 2.49 -9.44 17.91
N SER A 116 3.02 -9.30 16.70
CA SER A 116 3.15 -10.34 15.69
C SER A 116 4.18 -9.94 14.65
N TYR A 117 4.71 -10.89 13.90
CA TYR A 117 5.62 -10.58 12.79
C TYR A 117 4.96 -9.76 11.67
N TYR A 118 3.63 -9.78 11.55
CA TYR A 118 2.95 -8.90 10.60
C TYR A 118 3.11 -7.42 11.00
N GLN A 119 2.92 -7.13 12.28
CA GLN A 119 3.11 -5.78 12.84
C GLN A 119 4.59 -5.40 12.88
N LEU A 120 5.46 -6.31 13.30
CA LEU A 120 6.91 -6.11 13.28
C LEU A 120 7.43 -5.78 11.86
N SER A 121 6.83 -6.39 10.83
CA SER A 121 7.13 -6.07 9.43
C SER A 121 6.66 -4.67 9.05
N LEU A 122 5.48 -4.25 9.51
CA LEU A 122 4.99 -2.88 9.30
C LEU A 122 5.90 -1.86 9.96
N ASP A 123 6.41 -2.14 11.16
CA ASP A 123 7.35 -1.28 11.88
C ASP A 123 8.62 -1.05 11.06
N VAL A 124 9.27 -2.15 10.63
CA VAL A 124 10.49 -2.07 9.82
C VAL A 124 10.23 -1.37 8.49
N LEU A 125 9.10 -1.65 7.83
CA LEU A 125 8.74 -0.99 6.57
C LEU A 125 8.57 0.52 6.77
N ALA A 126 7.81 0.94 7.78
CA ALA A 126 7.59 2.36 8.08
C ALA A 126 8.88 3.06 8.48
N LEU A 127 9.68 2.50 9.40
CA LEU A 127 10.97 3.07 9.80
C LEU A 127 11.91 3.18 8.58
N CYS A 128 11.95 2.17 7.71
CA CYS A 128 12.75 2.20 6.50
C CYS A 128 12.32 3.30 5.51
N LEU A 129 11.00 3.46 5.30
CA LEU A 129 10.45 4.46 4.38
C LEU A 129 10.63 5.90 4.90
N PHE A 130 10.51 6.12 6.21
CA PHE A 130 10.57 7.46 6.81
C PHE A 130 11.92 7.79 7.45
N ASN A 131 12.99 7.10 7.04
CA ASN A 131 14.35 7.30 7.54
C ASN A 131 14.48 7.25 9.08
N GLY A 132 13.66 6.41 9.72
CA GLY A 132 13.77 6.11 11.14
C GLY A 132 14.98 5.22 11.46
N SER A 133 15.41 5.23 12.71
CA SER A 133 16.52 4.44 13.21
C SER A 133 16.11 2.99 13.48
N TYR A 134 16.86 2.04 12.93
CA TYR A 134 16.72 0.61 13.22
C TYR A 134 18.04 -0.13 12.89
N SER A 135 18.25 -1.30 13.51
CA SER A 135 19.42 -2.14 13.25
C SER A 135 19.14 -3.12 12.11
N ALA A 136 19.77 -2.92 10.96
CA ALA A 136 19.68 -3.85 9.83
C ALA A 136 20.19 -5.26 10.18
N THR A 137 21.24 -5.35 11.01
CA THR A 137 21.75 -6.63 11.53
C THR A 137 20.67 -7.35 12.36
N LYS A 138 19.98 -6.62 13.25
CA LYS A 138 18.92 -7.22 14.07
C LYS A 138 17.71 -7.64 13.22
N VAL A 139 17.35 -6.85 12.21
CA VAL A 139 16.32 -7.24 11.22
C VAL A 139 16.73 -8.53 10.51
N ALA A 140 17.96 -8.63 10.02
CA ALA A 140 18.46 -9.83 9.35
C ALA A 140 18.51 -11.07 10.27
N GLU A 141 18.67 -10.87 11.57
CA GLU A 141 18.59 -11.95 12.57
C GLU A 141 17.16 -12.45 12.80
N ILE A 142 16.25 -11.55 13.14
CA ILE A 142 14.90 -11.92 13.59
C ILE A 142 14.00 -12.35 12.42
N PHE A 143 14.20 -11.80 11.22
CA PHE A 143 13.41 -12.12 10.03
C PHE A 143 13.89 -13.40 9.30
N SER A 144 14.54 -14.32 10.00
CA SER A 144 14.85 -15.64 9.45
C SER A 144 13.56 -16.36 8.98
N PRO A 145 13.50 -16.88 7.74
CA PRO A 145 12.30 -17.52 7.18
C PRO A 145 11.82 -18.78 7.92
N GLU A 146 12.69 -19.38 8.74
CA GLU A 146 12.36 -20.54 9.59
C GLU A 146 11.88 -20.13 10.98
N ASN A 147 11.80 -18.83 11.27
CA ASN A 147 11.30 -18.34 12.55
C ASN A 147 9.83 -18.73 12.75
N LYS A 148 9.51 -19.26 13.94
CA LYS A 148 8.16 -19.74 14.30
C LYS A 148 7.06 -18.70 14.11
N ASN A 149 7.36 -17.40 14.21
CA ASN A 149 6.37 -16.33 14.12
C ASN A 149 5.84 -16.10 12.69
N PHE A 150 6.44 -16.74 11.68
CA PHE A 150 5.85 -16.81 10.33
C PHE A 150 4.75 -17.87 10.21
N TYR A 151 4.55 -18.72 11.21
CA TYR A 151 3.65 -19.87 11.14
C TYR A 151 2.52 -19.74 12.17
N LEU A 152 1.28 -19.97 11.74
CA LEU A 152 0.09 -20.04 12.60
C LEU A 152 -0.44 -21.47 12.53
N HIS A 153 -0.50 -22.16 13.66
CA HIS A 153 -0.88 -23.59 13.73
C HIS A 153 -0.09 -24.49 12.76
N GLY A 154 1.21 -24.21 12.60
CA GLY A 154 2.10 -24.95 11.70
C GLY A 154 1.97 -24.57 10.21
N GLN A 155 1.05 -23.68 9.84
CA GLN A 155 0.87 -23.20 8.48
C GLN A 155 1.56 -21.85 8.29
N PHE A 156 2.27 -21.69 7.18
CA PHE A 156 2.92 -20.43 6.83
C PHE A 156 1.86 -19.33 6.59
N SER A 157 1.97 -18.23 7.33
CA SER A 157 1.10 -17.06 7.18
C SER A 157 1.55 -16.23 5.98
N VAL A 158 0.87 -16.40 4.85
CA VAL A 158 1.16 -15.67 3.61
C VAL A 158 1.12 -14.15 3.82
N GLY A 159 0.15 -13.65 4.60
CA GLY A 159 0.05 -12.22 4.90
C GLY A 159 1.27 -11.70 5.68
N THR A 160 1.75 -12.47 6.67
CA THR A 160 2.95 -12.14 7.45
C THR A 160 4.21 -12.17 6.59
N GLY A 161 4.39 -13.24 5.81
CA GLY A 161 5.52 -13.38 4.90
C GLY A 161 5.57 -12.28 3.84
N ALA A 162 4.42 -11.90 3.30
CA ALA A 162 4.32 -10.84 2.31
C ALA A 162 4.73 -9.47 2.88
N MET A 163 4.26 -9.13 4.09
CA MET A 163 4.66 -7.87 4.73
C MET A 163 6.16 -7.86 5.05
N ALA A 164 6.71 -9.00 5.49
CA ALA A 164 8.14 -9.15 5.71
C ALA A 164 8.95 -8.96 4.41
N VAL A 165 8.48 -9.47 3.27
CA VAL A 165 9.14 -9.24 1.97
C VAL A 165 9.15 -7.75 1.62
N LEU A 166 8.05 -7.02 1.82
CA LEU A 166 8.00 -5.56 1.59
C LEU A 166 9.02 -4.83 2.48
N ALA A 167 9.06 -5.16 3.77
CA ALA A 167 9.98 -4.57 4.74
C ALA A 167 11.45 -4.86 4.39
N LEU A 168 11.80 -6.14 4.18
CA LEU A 168 13.15 -6.56 3.83
C LEU A 168 13.63 -5.97 2.50
N THR A 169 12.74 -5.82 1.53
CA THR A 169 13.06 -5.19 0.25
C THR A 169 13.39 -3.70 0.43
N CYS A 170 12.65 -3.00 1.31
CA CYS A 170 12.99 -1.62 1.68
C CYS A 170 14.38 -1.55 2.32
N VAL A 171 14.66 -2.39 3.32
CA VAL A 171 15.97 -2.40 4.00
C VAL A 171 17.10 -2.72 3.03
N LYS A 172 16.91 -3.70 2.13
CA LYS A 172 17.86 -4.03 1.04
C LYS A 172 18.19 -2.80 0.19
N ARG A 173 17.17 -2.03 -0.20
CA ARG A 173 17.34 -0.81 -1.00
C ARG A 173 18.16 0.24 -0.24
N ASN A 174 17.85 0.49 1.04
CA ASN A 174 18.59 1.45 1.85
C ASN A 174 20.06 1.03 2.07
N LEU A 175 20.31 -0.24 2.36
CA LEU A 175 21.68 -0.78 2.50
C LEU A 175 22.49 -0.65 1.20
N THR A 176 21.86 -0.93 0.07
CA THR A 176 22.49 -0.78 -1.26
C THR A 176 22.88 0.67 -1.52
N ASN A 177 22.00 1.62 -1.17
CA ASN A 177 22.24 3.05 -1.34
C ASN A 177 23.34 3.59 -0.40
N ALA A 178 23.48 3.03 0.80
CA ALA A 178 24.43 3.51 1.81
C ALA A 178 25.90 3.10 1.53
N GLN A 179 26.16 2.17 0.59
CA GLN A 179 27.49 1.77 0.12
C GLN A 179 28.52 1.43 1.23
N SER A 180 28.10 0.88 2.37
CA SER A 180 29.01 0.55 3.48
C SER A 180 29.44 -0.92 3.48
N LYS A 181 30.73 -1.20 3.70
CA LYS A 181 31.29 -2.57 3.78
C LYS A 181 30.70 -3.38 4.94
N ALA A 182 30.31 -2.73 6.05
CA ALA A 182 29.68 -3.39 7.19
C ALA A 182 28.28 -3.94 6.84
N GLY A 183 27.60 -3.34 5.85
CA GLY A 183 26.27 -3.75 5.41
C GLY A 183 26.24 -4.90 4.41
N GLU A 184 27.38 -5.34 3.86
CA GLU A 184 27.41 -6.34 2.77
C GLU A 184 26.92 -7.73 3.23
N LYS A 185 27.33 -8.16 4.43
CA LYS A 185 26.87 -9.42 5.02
C LYS A 185 25.38 -9.39 5.36
N ASP A 186 24.89 -8.27 5.90
CA ASP A 186 23.48 -8.09 6.22
C ASP A 186 22.63 -8.02 4.94
N LEU A 187 23.14 -7.37 3.89
CA LEU A 187 22.51 -7.31 2.57
C LEU A 187 22.35 -8.71 1.97
N GLU A 188 23.40 -9.54 2.00
CA GLU A 188 23.34 -10.93 1.53
C GLU A 188 22.32 -11.74 2.32
N ARG A 189 22.34 -11.62 3.66
CA ARG A 189 21.41 -12.33 4.54
C ARG A 189 19.95 -11.93 4.28
N ILE A 190 19.68 -10.63 4.16
CA ILE A 190 18.36 -10.09 3.83
C ILE A 190 17.90 -10.56 2.45
N SER A 191 18.79 -10.56 1.45
CA SER A 191 18.50 -11.06 0.10
C SER A 191 18.09 -12.54 0.13
N ASN A 192 18.84 -13.37 0.85
CA ASN A 192 18.54 -14.80 1.02
C ASN A 192 17.23 -15.05 1.77
N HIS A 193 16.96 -14.28 2.82
CA HIS A 193 15.68 -14.36 3.55
C HIS A 193 14.50 -13.98 2.66
N THR A 194 14.64 -12.88 1.90
CA THR A 194 13.61 -12.41 0.95
C THR A 194 13.32 -13.49 -0.09
N LYS A 195 14.37 -14.08 -0.68
CA LYS A 195 14.24 -15.19 -1.64
C LYS A 195 13.48 -16.38 -1.05
N SER A 196 13.83 -16.80 0.17
CA SER A 196 13.17 -17.92 0.84
C SER A 196 11.70 -17.63 1.15
N LEU A 197 11.38 -16.43 1.65
CA LEU A 197 10.00 -16.01 1.91
C LEU A 197 9.18 -15.95 0.61
N VAL A 198 9.74 -15.47 -0.49
CA VAL A 198 9.08 -15.49 -1.81
C VAL A 198 8.75 -16.92 -2.24
N LYS A 199 9.68 -17.87 -2.08
CA LYS A 199 9.42 -19.28 -2.37
C LYS A 199 8.34 -19.88 -1.46
N LYS A 200 8.32 -19.50 -0.17
CA LYS A 200 7.24 -19.91 0.76
C LYS A 200 5.89 -19.30 0.40
N ILE A 201 5.83 -18.05 -0.09
CA ILE A 201 4.59 -17.44 -0.58
C ILE A 201 4.09 -18.18 -1.82
N LEU A 202 4.97 -18.43 -2.80
CA LEU A 202 4.62 -19.14 -4.04
C LEU A 202 4.19 -20.59 -3.80
N SER A 203 4.73 -21.26 -2.77
CA SER A 203 4.31 -22.62 -2.42
C SER A 203 2.89 -22.68 -1.84
N GLN A 204 2.32 -21.55 -1.39
CA GLN A 204 0.93 -21.44 -0.95
C GLN A 204 -0.02 -21.05 -2.10
N LYS A 205 0.45 -21.03 -3.35
CA LYS A 205 -0.37 -20.75 -4.53
C LYS A 205 -1.38 -21.89 -4.78
N LYS A 206 -2.66 -21.53 -4.87
CA LYS A 206 -3.76 -22.43 -5.22
C LYS A 206 -3.88 -22.62 -6.73
N GLU A 207 -4.61 -23.65 -7.15
CA GLU A 207 -4.88 -23.94 -8.57
C GLU A 207 -5.59 -22.79 -9.28
N ASN A 208 -6.49 -22.09 -8.57
CA ASN A 208 -7.16 -20.90 -9.08
C ASN A 208 -6.29 -19.63 -9.04
N GLY A 209 -5.00 -19.72 -8.71
CA GLY A 209 -4.09 -18.58 -8.70
C GLY A 209 -4.12 -17.72 -7.44
N LEU A 210 -4.98 -17.99 -6.44
CA LEU A 210 -4.91 -17.29 -5.16
C LEU A 210 -3.63 -17.66 -4.39
N LEU A 211 -3.04 -16.70 -3.67
CA LEU A 211 -1.84 -16.89 -2.87
C LEU A 211 -2.25 -16.98 -1.39
N GLY A 212 -2.30 -18.19 -0.86
CA GLY A 212 -2.92 -18.49 0.45
C GLY A 212 -4.45 -18.47 0.37
N ASN A 213 -5.08 -17.33 0.66
CA ASN A 213 -6.53 -17.13 0.56
C ASN A 213 -6.87 -15.76 -0.05
N ALA A 214 -8.15 -15.47 -0.24
CA ALA A 214 -8.62 -14.22 -0.87
C ALA A 214 -8.10 -12.96 -0.14
N PHE A 215 -7.98 -13.01 1.19
CA PHE A 215 -7.57 -11.87 2.02
C PHE A 215 -6.05 -11.71 2.13
N SER A 216 -5.26 -12.78 1.97
CA SER A 216 -3.80 -12.70 1.93
C SER A 216 -3.24 -12.38 0.54
N THR A 217 -4.02 -12.65 -0.51
CA THR A 217 -3.57 -12.55 -1.91
C THR A 217 -3.12 -11.13 -2.25
N GLY A 218 -3.78 -10.08 -1.76
CA GLY A 218 -3.39 -8.69 -2.05
C GLY A 218 -1.99 -8.35 -1.57
N ASN A 219 -1.68 -8.63 -0.30
CA ASN A 219 -0.33 -8.42 0.22
C ASN A 219 0.69 -9.29 -0.51
N ALA A 220 0.34 -10.55 -0.82
CA ALA A 220 1.23 -11.46 -1.54
C ALA A 220 1.58 -10.95 -2.95
N MET A 221 0.60 -10.39 -3.67
CA MET A 221 0.84 -9.75 -4.97
C MET A 221 1.82 -8.59 -4.83
N GLN A 222 1.63 -7.71 -3.84
CA GLN A 222 2.58 -6.59 -3.59
C GLN A 222 3.99 -7.10 -3.31
N ALA A 223 4.12 -8.13 -2.47
CA ALA A 223 5.41 -8.75 -2.17
C ALA A 223 6.08 -9.30 -3.44
N LEU A 224 5.34 -9.97 -4.32
CA LEU A 224 5.87 -10.50 -5.59
C LEU A 224 6.21 -9.39 -6.60
N PHE A 225 5.50 -8.27 -6.60
CA PHE A 225 5.83 -7.12 -7.46
C PHE A 225 7.20 -6.52 -7.16
N VAL A 226 7.58 -6.42 -5.88
CA VAL A 226 8.87 -5.84 -5.48
C VAL A 226 10.02 -6.85 -5.46
N SER A 227 9.78 -8.11 -5.82
CA SER A 227 10.70 -9.22 -5.60
C SER A 227 10.86 -10.16 -6.80
N SER A 228 10.66 -9.61 -8.01
CA SER A 228 10.79 -10.31 -9.30
C SER A 228 12.15 -11.02 -9.48
N ASP A 229 13.21 -10.54 -8.84
CA ASP A 229 14.54 -11.15 -8.89
C ASP A 229 14.58 -12.60 -8.34
N TYR A 230 13.56 -13.03 -7.58
CA TYR A 230 13.57 -14.30 -6.86
C TYR A 230 12.62 -15.36 -7.42
N TYR A 231 11.93 -15.10 -8.54
CA TYR A 231 11.09 -16.07 -9.21
C TYR A 231 11.06 -15.86 -10.73
N GLN A 232 10.75 -16.92 -11.46
CA GLN A 232 10.58 -16.89 -12.92
C GLN A 232 9.11 -16.64 -13.27
N GLU A 233 8.85 -16.06 -14.45
CA GLU A 233 7.48 -15.81 -14.93
C GLU A 233 6.61 -17.08 -14.97
N SER A 234 7.22 -18.24 -15.22
CA SER A 234 6.53 -19.54 -15.21
C SER A 234 6.04 -19.98 -13.82
N GLU A 235 6.61 -19.44 -12.73
CA GLU A 235 6.23 -19.82 -11.36
C GLU A 235 4.95 -19.12 -10.90
N TRP A 236 4.61 -17.97 -11.50
CA TRP A 236 3.41 -17.20 -11.13
C TRP A 236 2.77 -16.47 -12.31
N ASN A 237 1.56 -16.92 -12.67
CA ASN A 237 0.70 -16.22 -13.61
C ASN A 237 -0.09 -15.10 -12.90
N CYS A 238 0.48 -13.88 -12.90
CA CYS A 238 -0.15 -12.70 -12.29
C CYS A 238 -1.55 -12.41 -12.87
N ARG A 239 -1.75 -12.62 -14.18
CA ARG A 239 -3.05 -12.38 -14.83
C ARG A 239 -4.14 -13.31 -14.30
N GLN A 240 -3.83 -14.60 -14.14
CA GLN A 240 -4.75 -15.57 -13.55
C GLN A 240 -5.15 -15.18 -12.12
N THR A 241 -4.17 -14.77 -11.29
CA THR A 241 -4.43 -14.28 -9.93
C THR A 241 -5.33 -13.05 -9.96
N LEU A 242 -5.05 -12.08 -10.83
CA LEU A 242 -5.84 -10.86 -10.97
C LEU A 242 -7.28 -11.18 -11.38
N ASP A 243 -7.50 -11.99 -12.41
CA ASP A 243 -8.83 -12.35 -12.90
C ASP A 243 -9.64 -13.05 -11.78
N THR A 244 -8.99 -13.90 -10.99
CA THR A 244 -9.62 -14.57 -9.84
C THR A 244 -9.98 -13.59 -8.73
N VAL A 245 -9.12 -12.63 -8.42
CA VAL A 245 -9.41 -11.56 -7.46
C VAL A 245 -10.58 -10.69 -7.93
N LEU A 246 -10.63 -10.32 -9.22
CA LEU A 246 -11.75 -9.55 -9.78
C LEU A 246 -13.07 -10.30 -9.68
N ASN A 247 -13.07 -11.62 -9.91
CA ASN A 247 -14.24 -12.45 -9.68
C ASN A 247 -14.66 -12.45 -8.19
N GLU A 248 -13.73 -12.61 -7.25
CA GLU A 248 -14.03 -12.52 -5.81
C GLU A 248 -14.59 -11.15 -5.39
N ILE A 249 -14.10 -10.06 -6.00
CA ILE A 249 -14.65 -8.71 -5.81
C ILE A 249 -16.11 -8.66 -6.27
N SER A 250 -16.41 -9.17 -7.48
CA SER A 250 -17.77 -9.20 -8.03
C SER A 250 -18.75 -10.02 -7.17
N ARG A 251 -18.25 -11.03 -6.47
CA ARG A 251 -19.03 -11.90 -5.55
C ARG A 251 -19.26 -11.28 -4.17
N GLY A 252 -18.70 -10.10 -3.89
CA GLY A 252 -18.84 -9.42 -2.61
C GLY A 252 -17.94 -9.97 -1.49
N THR A 253 -16.90 -10.75 -1.82
CA THR A 253 -15.96 -11.32 -0.84
C THR A 253 -15.28 -10.23 0.01
N PHE A 254 -15.06 -9.05 -0.58
CA PHE A 254 -14.42 -7.89 0.08
C PHE A 254 -15.42 -6.87 0.62
N SER A 255 -16.55 -7.32 1.19
CA SER A 255 -17.58 -6.46 1.80
C SER A 255 -17.14 -5.75 3.11
N ILE A 256 -15.99 -6.15 3.67
CA ILE A 256 -15.40 -5.50 4.85
C ILE A 256 -14.44 -4.39 4.39
N PRO A 257 -14.59 -3.14 4.85
CA PRO A 257 -13.77 -2.02 4.37
C PRO A 257 -12.25 -2.21 4.47
N ILE A 258 -11.77 -2.87 5.52
CA ILE A 258 -10.33 -3.15 5.67
C ILE A 258 -9.86 -4.18 4.64
N ALA A 259 -10.67 -5.22 4.39
CA ALA A 259 -10.35 -6.23 3.39
C ALA A 259 -10.34 -5.61 1.98
N ALA A 260 -11.31 -4.74 1.69
CA ALA A 260 -11.35 -3.97 0.44
C ALA A 260 -10.13 -3.06 0.28
N ALA A 261 -9.74 -2.36 1.35
CA ALA A 261 -8.56 -1.50 1.34
C ALA A 261 -7.27 -2.28 1.09
N GLN A 262 -7.06 -3.42 1.76
CA GLN A 262 -5.82 -4.19 1.63
C GLN A 262 -5.58 -4.79 0.24
N ILE A 263 -6.65 -5.14 -0.50
CA ILE A 263 -6.52 -5.68 -1.86
C ILE A 263 -6.35 -4.58 -2.92
N LEU A 264 -6.84 -3.36 -2.65
CA LEU A 264 -6.91 -2.26 -3.60
C LEU A 264 -5.54 -1.87 -4.20
N PRO A 265 -4.44 -1.70 -3.43
CA PRO A 265 -3.14 -1.38 -4.02
C PRO A 265 -2.69 -2.41 -5.04
N ALA A 266 -2.80 -3.70 -4.72
CA ALA A 266 -2.31 -4.76 -5.58
C ALA A 266 -3.05 -4.83 -6.93
N VAL A 267 -4.38 -4.71 -6.92
CA VAL A 267 -5.18 -4.72 -8.17
C VAL A 267 -4.88 -3.49 -9.04
N MET A 268 -4.48 -2.39 -8.41
CA MET A 268 -4.02 -1.16 -9.04
C MET A 268 -2.54 -1.17 -9.42
N GLY A 269 -1.82 -2.29 -9.22
CA GLY A 269 -0.40 -2.40 -9.53
C GLY A 269 0.50 -1.55 -8.64
N LYS A 270 0.06 -1.28 -7.41
CA LYS A 270 0.77 -0.51 -6.39
C LYS A 270 1.10 -1.36 -5.18
N THR A 271 2.07 -0.89 -4.40
CA THR A 271 2.58 -1.55 -3.20
C THR A 271 2.73 -0.54 -2.06
N TYR A 272 2.78 -1.01 -0.83
CA TYR A 272 3.16 -0.14 0.30
C TYR A 272 4.61 0.34 0.24
N SER A 273 5.45 -0.17 -0.68
CA SER A 273 6.75 0.44 -0.96
C SER A 273 6.64 1.74 -1.77
N ASP A 274 5.47 2.03 -2.37
CA ASP A 274 5.20 3.24 -3.16
C ASP A 274 4.72 4.43 -2.31
N VAL A 275 4.68 4.31 -0.98
CA VAL A 275 4.17 5.34 -0.04
C VAL A 275 4.84 6.70 -0.27
N ASN A 276 6.15 6.74 -0.53
CA ASN A 276 6.88 8.00 -0.80
C ASN A 276 6.97 8.36 -2.29
N SER A 277 6.43 7.52 -3.18
CA SER A 277 6.51 7.68 -4.63
C SER A 277 5.15 7.53 -5.29
N CYS A 278 4.10 8.03 -4.62
CA CYS A 278 2.78 8.09 -5.22
C CYS A 278 2.86 8.94 -6.49
N VAL A 279 2.50 8.33 -7.61
CA VAL A 279 2.14 9.11 -8.79
C VAL A 279 0.81 9.75 -8.43
N SER A 280 0.82 11.02 -8.04
CA SER A 280 -0.42 11.78 -7.93
C SER A 280 -1.14 11.69 -9.28
N LEU A 281 -2.48 11.77 -9.31
CA LEU A 281 -3.21 12.13 -10.52
C LEU A 281 -2.78 13.55 -10.92
N SER A 282 -1.56 13.66 -11.42
CA SER A 282 -0.99 14.87 -11.95
C SER A 282 -1.48 14.98 -13.37
N PHE A 283 -2.00 16.13 -13.70
CA PHE A 283 -2.30 16.46 -15.07
C PHE A 283 -1.57 17.74 -15.43
N THR A 284 -1.19 17.87 -16.69
CA THR A 284 -0.77 19.16 -17.23
C THR A 284 -1.92 19.72 -18.02
N MET A 285 -2.16 21.01 -17.88
CA MET A 285 -3.10 21.74 -18.72
C MET A 285 -2.38 22.88 -19.42
N VAL A 286 -2.94 23.30 -20.55
CA VAL A 286 -2.59 24.56 -21.21
C VAL A 286 -3.82 25.44 -21.23
N GLU A 287 -3.62 26.74 -21.09
CA GLU A 287 -4.69 27.71 -21.30
C GLU A 287 -4.95 27.82 -22.80
N SER A 288 -6.21 27.61 -23.20
CA SER A 288 -6.67 27.77 -24.58
C SER A 288 -7.68 28.91 -24.69
N GLU A 289 -8.06 29.28 -25.91
CA GLU A 289 -9.14 30.26 -26.13
C GLU A 289 -10.49 29.81 -25.53
N TRP A 290 -10.66 28.51 -25.26
CA TRP A 290 -11.84 27.91 -24.64
C TRP A 290 -11.65 27.61 -23.14
N GLY A 291 -10.53 28.03 -22.55
CA GLY A 291 -10.16 27.79 -21.16
C GLY A 291 -9.20 26.61 -20.97
N PRO A 292 -9.12 26.06 -19.75
CA PRO A 292 -8.21 24.97 -19.38
C PRO A 292 -8.37 23.71 -20.23
N TYR A 293 -7.33 23.34 -20.99
CA TYR A 293 -7.31 22.11 -21.78
C TYR A 293 -6.30 21.11 -21.22
N ILE A 294 -6.76 19.91 -20.87
CA ILE A 294 -5.91 18.84 -20.31
C ILE A 294 -5.03 18.24 -21.40
N THR A 295 -3.71 18.34 -21.23
CA THR A 295 -2.71 17.86 -22.20
C THR A 295 -2.01 16.59 -21.79
N SER A 296 -1.88 16.33 -20.49
CA SER A 296 -1.37 15.05 -20.00
C SER A 296 -2.05 14.65 -18.70
N VAL A 297 -2.14 13.36 -18.45
CA VAL A 297 -2.50 12.79 -17.15
C VAL A 297 -1.48 11.71 -16.82
N GLN A 298 -0.88 11.77 -15.63
CA GLN A 298 0.19 10.90 -15.17
C GLN A 298 1.39 10.83 -16.14
N GLY A 299 1.70 11.96 -16.79
CA GLY A 299 2.81 12.07 -17.75
C GLY A 299 2.50 11.54 -19.16
N LEU A 300 1.35 10.89 -19.39
CA LEU A 300 0.91 10.49 -20.72
C LEU A 300 0.30 11.70 -21.45
N LYS A 301 1.02 12.21 -22.45
CA LYS A 301 0.69 13.44 -23.17
C LYS A 301 -0.11 13.15 -24.45
N ALA A 302 -1.22 13.87 -24.64
CA ALA A 302 -1.99 13.89 -25.87
C ALA A 302 -1.11 14.31 -27.06
N ASN A 303 -1.28 13.64 -28.20
CA ASN A 303 -0.50 13.90 -29.40
C ASN A 303 -1.42 13.97 -30.62
N SER A 304 -1.41 15.13 -31.29
CA SER A 304 -2.19 15.39 -32.50
C SER A 304 -1.79 14.50 -33.68
N ASN A 305 -0.50 14.18 -33.82
CA ASN A 305 -0.02 13.29 -34.89
C ASN A 305 -0.51 11.85 -34.69
N ASP A 306 -0.54 11.41 -33.43
CA ASP A 306 -0.99 10.06 -33.07
C ASP A 306 -2.52 9.99 -32.92
N ARG A 307 -3.22 11.11 -33.14
CA ARG A 307 -4.67 11.22 -32.97
C ARG A 307 -5.12 10.73 -31.59
N THR A 308 -4.46 11.22 -30.53
CA THR A 308 -4.78 10.88 -29.13
C THR A 308 -5.09 12.12 -28.30
N TYR A 309 -6.07 12.01 -27.40
CA TYR A 309 -6.51 13.10 -26.52
C TYR A 309 -7.07 12.58 -25.19
N TRP A 310 -7.32 13.50 -24.26
CA TRP A 310 -7.99 13.22 -22.99
C TRP A 310 -9.44 13.67 -23.06
N GLU A 311 -10.36 12.72 -22.91
CA GLU A 311 -11.79 12.92 -22.95
C GLU A 311 -12.37 13.02 -21.53
N LEU A 312 -13.30 13.95 -21.32
CA LEU A 312 -13.96 14.16 -20.03
C LEU A 312 -15.38 13.60 -20.11
N LEU A 313 -15.80 12.83 -19.10
CA LEU A 313 -17.12 12.20 -19.05
C LEU A 313 -17.78 12.39 -17.69
N SER A 314 -19.10 12.40 -17.68
CA SER A 314 -19.95 12.21 -16.50
C SER A 314 -20.93 11.08 -16.80
N GLU A 315 -21.03 10.09 -15.89
CA GLU A 315 -21.91 8.93 -16.05
C GLU A 315 -21.66 8.13 -17.35
N GLY A 316 -20.42 8.14 -17.85
CA GLY A 316 -20.03 7.47 -19.09
C GLY A 316 -20.34 8.24 -20.37
N GLU A 317 -20.97 9.42 -20.27
CA GLU A 317 -21.28 10.30 -21.40
C GLU A 317 -20.27 11.45 -21.53
N PRO A 318 -19.80 11.78 -22.75
CA PRO A 318 -18.87 12.89 -22.95
C PRO A 318 -19.45 14.24 -22.50
N LEU A 319 -18.65 15.02 -21.77
CA LEU A 319 -19.04 16.35 -21.33
C LEU A 319 -19.13 17.32 -22.51
N SER A 320 -20.14 18.19 -22.47
CA SER A 320 -20.31 19.30 -23.41
C SER A 320 -19.53 20.57 -23.01
N GLN A 321 -18.85 20.55 -21.87
CA GLN A 321 -18.07 21.67 -21.33
C GLN A 321 -16.65 21.22 -20.97
N GLY A 322 -15.69 22.15 -21.06
CA GLY A 322 -14.31 21.91 -20.64
C GLY A 322 -14.15 21.82 -19.12
N ALA A 323 -13.00 21.30 -18.68
CA ALA A 323 -12.69 21.07 -17.26
C ALA A 323 -12.80 22.33 -16.39
N GLY A 324 -12.55 23.52 -16.96
CA GLY A 324 -12.65 24.80 -16.24
C GLY A 324 -14.07 25.36 -16.10
N SER A 325 -15.07 24.74 -16.73
CA SER A 325 -16.45 25.26 -16.78
C SER A 325 -17.50 24.27 -16.28
N TYR A 326 -17.23 22.98 -16.36
CA TYR A 326 -18.17 21.97 -15.90
C TYR A 326 -18.38 22.05 -14.38
N VAL A 327 -19.62 22.30 -13.97
CA VAL A 327 -20.01 22.32 -12.55
C VAL A 327 -20.40 20.90 -12.15
N VAL A 328 -19.64 20.34 -11.20
CA VAL A 328 -19.84 18.96 -10.72
C VAL A 328 -20.97 18.89 -9.68
N HIS A 329 -21.66 17.76 -9.67
CA HIS A 329 -22.74 17.48 -8.71
C HIS A 329 -22.39 16.30 -7.79
N GLU A 330 -22.95 16.30 -6.57
CA GLU A 330 -22.74 15.22 -5.61
C GLU A 330 -23.26 13.88 -6.17
N GLY A 331 -22.42 12.86 -6.13
CA GLY A 331 -22.74 11.52 -6.60
C GLY A 331 -22.46 11.25 -8.07
N GLU A 332 -21.97 12.23 -8.84
CA GLU A 332 -21.56 12.00 -10.23
C GLU A 332 -20.31 11.12 -10.35
N ASN A 333 -20.35 10.19 -11.29
CA ASN A 333 -19.21 9.40 -11.72
C ASN A 333 -18.45 10.11 -12.85
N LEU A 334 -17.48 10.95 -12.46
CA LEU A 334 -16.61 11.68 -13.38
C LEU A 334 -15.43 10.84 -13.86
N GLN A 335 -15.15 10.87 -15.17
CA GLN A 335 -14.06 10.11 -15.77
C GLN A 335 -13.19 10.99 -16.67
N VAL A 336 -11.88 10.76 -16.64
CA VAL A 336 -10.91 11.33 -17.59
C VAL A 336 -10.29 10.19 -18.36
N ARG A 337 -10.76 9.98 -19.60
CA ARG A 337 -10.43 8.83 -20.43
C ARG A 337 -9.35 9.18 -21.45
N TRP A 338 -8.42 8.26 -21.67
CA TRP A 338 -7.47 8.36 -22.78
C TRP A 338 -8.17 7.85 -24.03
N SER A 339 -8.31 8.71 -25.03
CA SER A 339 -9.12 8.45 -26.22
C SER A 339 -8.34 8.72 -27.50
N THR A 340 -8.78 8.09 -28.58
CA THR A 340 -8.33 8.38 -29.94
C THR A 340 -9.49 8.97 -30.73
N TYR A 341 -9.19 9.80 -31.73
CA TYR A 341 -10.22 10.38 -32.62
C TYR A 341 -10.92 9.34 -33.50
#